data_AF-A0A7X7NJA6-F1
#
_entry.id   AF-A0A7X7NJA6-F1
#
_cell.length_a   1.000
_cell.length_b   1.000
_cell.length_c   1.000
_cell.angle_alpha   90.00
_cell.angle_beta   90.00
_cell.angle_gamma   90.00
#
_symmetry.space_group_name_H-M   'P 1'
#
loop_
_entity.id
_entity.type
_entity.pdbx_description
1 polymer ?
#
loop_
_entity_poly.entity_id
_entity_poly.type
_entity_poly.pdbx_seq_one_letter_code
_entity_poly.pdbx_strand_id
1 'polypeptide(L)'
;MQEQCRGITRSGERCKISGNLKDGYCHLHVNQAPAVERVVEKGSKPEIAPEISAVGPAQNSKLRGVISLILVFAAGVFLLSISRKKPSSR
;
A
#
# COMPACT_ATOMS: atom_id res chain seq x y z
N MET A 1 -10.14 -26.62 -17.62
CA MET A 1 -10.13 -25.15 -17.45
C MET A 1 -8.70 -24.75 -17.13
N GLN A 2 -8.10 -23.84 -17.90
CA GLN A 2 -6.76 -23.34 -17.56
C GLN A 2 -6.90 -22.38 -16.38
N GLU A 3 -6.29 -22.71 -15.25
CA GLU A 3 -6.32 -21.82 -14.10
C GLU A 3 -5.52 -20.55 -14.42
N GLN A 4 -6.11 -19.39 -14.11
CA GLN A 4 -5.49 -18.08 -14.25
C GLN A 4 -4.91 -17.65 -12.90
N CYS A 5 -3.78 -16.95 -12.96
CA CYS A 5 -3.14 -16.36 -11.79
C CYS A 5 -4.13 -15.53 -10.96
N ARG A 6 -4.14 -15.79 -9.66
CA ARG A 6 -4.98 -15.11 -8.67
C ARG A 6 -4.44 -13.74 -8.28
N GLY A 7 -3.22 -13.42 -8.68
CA GLY A 7 -2.54 -12.17 -8.34
C GLY A 7 -3.10 -10.94 -9.03
N ILE A 8 -2.83 -9.78 -8.41
CA ILE A 8 -3.26 -8.46 -8.86
C ILE A 8 -2.03 -7.65 -9.31
N THR A 9 -2.12 -7.06 -10.50
CA THR A 9 -1.06 -6.23 -11.08
C THR A 9 -0.95 -4.90 -10.35
N ARG A 10 0.11 -4.12 -10.63
CA ARG A 10 0.26 -2.77 -10.07
C ARG A 10 -0.86 -1.82 -10.49
N SER A 11 -1.53 -2.09 -11.60
CA SER A 11 -2.68 -1.34 -12.11
C SER A 11 -4.00 -1.74 -11.43
N GLY A 12 -3.99 -2.74 -10.54
CA GLY A 12 -5.19 -3.24 -9.87
C GLY A 12 -5.97 -4.30 -10.66
N GLU A 13 -5.47 -4.71 -11.82
CA GLU A 13 -6.14 -5.72 -12.66
C GLU A 13 -5.74 -7.15 -12.30
N ARG A 14 -6.61 -8.12 -12.58
CA ARG A 14 -6.31 -9.55 -12.43
C ARG A 14 -5.21 -9.97 -13.41
N CYS A 15 -4.18 -10.65 -12.91
CA CYS A 15 -3.10 -11.16 -13.75
C CYS A 15 -3.62 -12.17 -14.78
N LYS A 16 -3.36 -11.94 -16.08
CA LYS A 16 -3.86 -12.78 -17.19
C LYS A 16 -3.02 -14.02 -17.48
N ILE A 17 -1.94 -14.25 -16.72
CA ILE A 17 -1.08 -15.43 -16.90
C ILE A 17 -1.87 -16.69 -16.53
N SER A 18 -2.00 -17.59 -17.49
CA SER A 18 -2.57 -18.92 -17.34
C SER A 18 -1.45 -19.94 -17.55
N GLY A 19 -1.21 -20.79 -16.55
CA GLY A 19 -0.12 -21.79 -16.57
C GLY A 19 1.08 -21.47 -15.67
N ASN A 20 1.79 -22.54 -15.29
CA ASN A 20 2.92 -22.50 -14.33
C ASN A 20 2.58 -21.74 -13.04
N LEU A 21 1.39 -22.03 -12.49
CA LEU A 21 0.91 -21.45 -11.25
C LEU A 21 1.35 -22.31 -10.07
N LYS A 22 1.88 -21.67 -9.03
CA LYS A 22 2.13 -22.27 -7.73
C LYS A 22 1.12 -21.69 -6.74
N ASP A 23 0.31 -22.55 -6.14
CA ASP A 23 -0.78 -22.16 -5.23
C ASP A 23 -1.79 -21.17 -5.86
N GLY A 24 -1.93 -21.23 -7.19
CA GLY A 24 -2.76 -20.30 -7.96
C GLY A 24 -2.10 -18.97 -8.32
N TYR A 25 -0.80 -18.78 -8.05
CA TYR A 25 -0.05 -17.56 -8.37
C TYR A 25 1.10 -17.84 -9.34
N CYS A 26 1.39 -16.91 -10.25
CA CYS A 26 2.55 -17.01 -11.13
C CYS A 26 3.83 -16.54 -10.40
N HIS A 27 5.01 -16.80 -11.00
CA HIS A 27 6.30 -16.41 -10.43
C HIS A 27 6.41 -14.91 -10.06
N LEU A 28 5.68 -14.03 -10.75
CA LEU A 28 5.64 -12.59 -10.46
C LEU A 28 4.78 -12.24 -9.24
N HIS A 29 3.80 -13.07 -8.91
CA HIS A 29 2.84 -12.84 -7.83
C HIS A 29 2.99 -13.84 -6.69
N VAL A 30 4.13 -14.53 -6.57
CA VAL A 30 4.40 -15.49 -5.48
C VAL A 30 4.29 -14.84 -4.09
N ASN A 31 4.63 -13.56 -3.98
CA ASN A 31 4.54 -12.80 -2.73
C ASN A 31 3.10 -12.47 -2.32
N GLN A 32 2.13 -12.70 -3.20
CA GLN A 32 0.69 -12.53 -2.93
C GLN A 32 0.03 -13.85 -2.53
N ALA A 33 0.76 -14.97 -2.58
CA ALA A 33 0.27 -16.21 -2.03
C ALA A 33 0.09 -16.05 -0.51
N PRO A 34 -1.00 -16.56 0.08
CA PRO A 34 -1.11 -16.60 1.52
C PRO A 34 0.09 -17.39 2.04
N ALA A 35 0.84 -16.82 2.97
CA ALA A 35 1.81 -17.60 3.71
C ALA A 35 0.98 -18.67 4.40
N VAL A 36 1.07 -19.90 3.90
CA VAL A 36 0.56 -21.07 4.59
C VAL A 36 1.52 -21.26 5.77
N GLU A 37 1.42 -20.36 6.76
CA GLU A 37 1.78 -20.71 8.11
C GLU A 37 1.03 -21.99 8.37
N ARG A 38 1.81 -23.03 8.65
CA ARG A 38 1.31 -24.35 8.97
C ARG A 38 0.45 -24.18 10.21
N VAL A 39 -0.82 -23.87 10.02
CA VAL A 39 -1.85 -24.07 11.02
C VAL A 39 -1.83 -25.57 11.21
N VAL A 40 -1.14 -25.99 12.26
CA VAL A 40 -1.38 -27.28 12.89
C VAL A 40 -2.89 -27.39 12.99
N GLU A 41 -3.46 -28.29 12.19
CA GLU A 41 -4.85 -28.66 12.29
C GLU A 41 -5.17 -29.02 13.74
N LYS A 42 -5.90 -28.14 14.42
CA LYS A 42 -6.94 -28.59 15.32
C LYS A 42 -8.24 -28.00 14.78
N GLY A 43 -8.91 -28.85 14.03
CA GLY A 43 -10.09 -28.50 13.27
C GLY A 43 -11.22 -27.97 14.13
N SER A 44 -12.05 -27.14 13.50
CA SER A 44 -13.48 -27.10 13.70
C SER A 44 -14.09 -26.18 12.64
N LYS A 45 -14.80 -26.82 11.70
CA LYS A 45 -15.96 -26.30 10.97
C LYS A 45 -16.79 -25.33 11.87
N PRO A 46 -17.22 -24.15 11.39
CA PRO A 46 -18.49 -24.00 10.64
C PRO A 46 -18.39 -22.97 9.49
N GLU A 47 -18.81 -23.23 8.26
CA GLU A 47 -20.19 -23.16 7.73
C GLU A 47 -21.03 -22.01 8.34
N ILE A 48 -21.21 -20.94 7.53
CA ILE A 48 -22.33 -19.96 7.42
C ILE A 48 -21.75 -18.55 7.14
N ALA A 49 -22.02 -18.04 5.93
CA ALA A 49 -21.74 -16.68 5.44
C ALA A 49 -22.66 -15.63 6.16
N PRO A 50 -22.71 -14.33 5.80
CA PRO A 50 -21.83 -13.47 4.98
C PRO A 50 -21.48 -12.13 5.69
N GLU A 51 -20.29 -11.55 5.51
CA GLU A 51 -20.14 -10.09 5.67
C GLU A 51 -19.04 -9.53 4.76
N ILE A 52 -19.51 -8.69 3.84
CA ILE A 52 -18.86 -7.53 3.25
C ILE A 52 -17.74 -6.94 4.13
N SER A 53 -16.52 -7.48 4.04
CA SER A 53 -15.32 -6.78 4.48
C SER A 53 -14.78 -5.99 3.30
N ALA A 54 -15.10 -4.69 3.32
CA ALA A 54 -14.51 -3.68 2.48
C ALA A 54 -12.99 -3.91 2.35
N VAL A 55 -12.54 -4.08 1.11
CA VAL A 55 -11.12 -3.94 0.77
C VAL A 55 -10.72 -2.52 1.12
N GLY A 56 -10.15 -2.34 2.31
CA GLY A 56 -9.46 -1.11 2.66
C GLY A 56 -8.30 -0.92 1.67
N PRO A 57 -8.13 0.27 1.07
CA PRO A 57 -6.99 0.53 0.21
C PRO A 57 -5.71 0.42 1.04
N ALA A 58 -4.73 -0.31 0.50
CA ALA A 58 -3.37 -0.39 1.04
C ALA A 58 -2.76 1.02 1.11
N GLN A 59 -2.82 1.63 2.28
CA GLN A 59 -2.20 2.91 2.59
C GLN A 59 -0.68 2.70 2.70
N ASN A 60 0.03 2.77 1.58
CA ASN A 60 1.49 2.86 1.59
C ASN A 60 1.92 4.33 1.78
N SER A 61 1.78 4.83 3.00
CA SER A 61 2.22 6.17 3.39
C SER A 61 3.75 6.30 3.44
N LYS A 62 4.43 6.17 2.29
CA LYS A 62 5.86 6.49 2.13
C LYS A 62 6.10 7.96 1.73
N LEU A 63 5.12 8.83 1.96
CA LEU A 63 5.18 10.25 1.61
C LEU A 63 5.14 11.17 2.85
N ARG A 64 5.78 10.77 3.95
CA ARG A 64 5.92 11.61 5.15
C ARG A 64 7.26 12.36 5.25
N GLY A 65 8.24 12.07 4.38
CA GLY A 65 9.59 12.64 4.50
C GLY A 65 9.81 14.02 3.86
N VAL A 66 9.13 14.33 2.76
CA VAL A 66 9.40 15.55 1.97
C VAL A 66 8.59 16.78 2.41
N ILE A 67 7.42 16.57 3.01
CA ILE A 67 6.54 17.67 3.47
C ILE A 67 7.21 18.46 4.60
N SER A 68 8.01 17.81 5.44
CA SER A 68 8.69 18.47 6.57
C SER A 68 9.75 19.48 6.10
N LEU A 69 10.44 19.23 4.99
CA LEU A 69 11.49 20.14 4.51
C LEU A 69 10.87 21.42 3.94
N ILE A 70 9.80 21.30 3.16
CA ILE A 70 9.12 22.45 2.52
C ILE A 70 8.56 23.40 3.58
N LEU A 71 7.95 22.88 4.65
CA LEU A 71 7.42 23.71 5.74
C LEU A 71 8.53 24.44 6.51
N VAL A 72 9.65 23.78 6.79
CA VAL A 72 10.80 24.41 7.47
C VAL A 72 11.44 25.47 6.57
N PHE A 73 11.60 25.21 5.28
CA PHE A 73 12.13 26.18 4.32
C PHE A 73 11.19 27.38 4.14
N ALA A 74 9.88 27.15 4.00
CA ALA A 74 8.89 28.23 3.86
C ALA A 74 8.83 29.11 5.12
N ALA A 75 8.80 28.51 6.31
CA ALA A 75 8.83 29.24 7.58
C ALA A 75 10.15 30.02 7.76
N GLY A 76 11.29 29.41 7.41
CA GLY A 76 12.60 30.06 7.48
C GLY A 76 12.72 31.26 6.53
N VAL A 77 12.31 31.11 5.26
CA VAL A 77 12.31 32.20 4.27
C VAL A 77 11.34 33.32 4.67
N PHE A 78 10.18 32.97 5.24
CA PHE A 78 9.21 33.94 5.73
C PHE A 78 9.76 34.76 6.92
N LEU A 79 10.39 34.12 7.90
CA LEU A 79 11.04 34.79 9.04
C LEU A 79 12.23 35.65 8.60
N LEU A 80 13.04 35.19 7.64
CA LEU A 80 14.12 35.98 7.04
C LEU A 80 13.59 37.20 6.26
N SER A 81 12.45 37.06 5.58
CA SER A 81 11.82 38.16 4.84
C SER A 81 11.25 39.23 5.78
N ILE A 82 10.69 38.84 6.93
CA ILE A 82 10.23 39.78 7.96
C ILE A 82 11.43 40.48 8.62
N SER A 83 12.51 39.74 8.92
CA SER A 83 13.73 40.31 9.53
C SER A 83 14.45 41.29 8.61
N ARG A 84 14.33 41.13 7.29
CA ARG A 84 14.87 42.08 6.29
C ARG A 84 13.98 43.30 6.09
N LYS A 85 12.73 43.28 6.56
CA LYS A 85 11.86 44.46 6.55
C LYS A 85 12.28 45.40 7.66
N LYS A 86 13.41 46.07 7.43
CA LYS A 86 13.93 47.20 8.20
C LYS A 86 12.77 48.17 8.46
N PRO A 87 12.48 48.54 9.71
CA PRO A 87 11.47 49.55 10.00
C PRO A 87 11.94 50.86 9.38
N SER A 88 11.33 51.23 8.26
CA SER A 88 11.41 52.58 7.73
C SER A 88 10.59 53.47 8.66
N SER A 89 11.27 54.02 9.66
CA SER A 89 11.09 55.34 10.26
C SER A 89 9.67 55.94 10.20
N ARG A 90 9.02 56.00 11.37
CA ARG A 90 8.37 57.23 11.84
C ARG A 90 8.45 57.28 13.36
#